data_AF-A0A7X0ZET2-F1
#
_entry.id   AF-A0A7X0ZET2-F1
#
_cell.length_a   1.000
_cell.length_b   1.000
_cell.length_c   1.000
_cell.angle_alpha   90.00
_cell.angle_beta   90.00
_cell.angle_gamma   90.00
#
_symmetry.space_group_name_H-M   'P 1'
#
loop_
_entity.id
_entity.type
_entity.pdbx_description
1 polymer ?
#
loop_
_entity_poly.entity_id
_entity_poly.type
_entity_poly.pdbx_seq_one_letter_code
_entity_poly.pdbx_strand_id
1 'polypeptide(L)' 'MNTETINLNVGANPDWKVGVTASDEEDGDITNAITVNAIDVNLEVPGNYIVIYQVTDSGGLTTTKEVSVTVE' A
#
# COMPACT_ATOMS: atom_id res chain seq x y z
N MET A 1 14.81 3.73 3.13
CA MET A 1 13.65 2.83 3.08
C MET A 1 14.02 1.71 2.13
N ASN A 2 14.10 0.47 2.62
CA ASN A 2 14.32 -0.67 1.73
C ASN A 2 13.10 -0.74 0.80
N THR A 3 13.31 -0.66 -0.51
CA THR A 3 12.25 -0.79 -1.50
C THR A 3 11.84 -2.26 -1.57
N GLU A 4 10.93 -2.66 -0.69
CA GLU A 4 10.26 -3.96 -0.77
C GLU A 4 9.31 -3.93 -1.97
N THR A 5 9.71 -4.62 -3.04
CA THR A 5 8.84 -4.89 -4.18
C THR A 5 7.97 -6.09 -3.87
N ILE A 6 6.67 -5.98 -4.13
CA ILE A 6 5.72 -7.10 -4.05
C ILE A 6 5.73 -7.79 -5.41
N ASN A 7 6.07 -9.08 -5.46
CA ASN A 7 6.00 -9.87 -6.70
C ASN A 7 4.74 -10.73 -6.68
N LEU A 8 3.94 -10.67 -7.74
CA LEU A 8 2.68 -11.38 -7.90
C LEU A 8 2.67 -12.12 -9.24
N ASN A 9 2.02 -13.28 -9.28
CA ASN A 9 1.75 -13.94 -10.54
C ASN A 9 0.55 -13.27 -11.24
N VAL A 10 0.51 -13.35 -12.57
CA VAL A 10 -0.69 -13.00 -13.35
C VAL A 10 -1.93 -13.70 -12.79
N GLY A 11 -3.02 -12.93 -12.61
CA GLY A 11 -4.30 -13.40 -12.08
C GLY A 11 -4.35 -13.51 -10.55
N ALA A 12 -3.35 -12.98 -9.84
CA ALA A 12 -3.38 -12.90 -8.37
C ALA A 12 -4.58 -12.06 -7.87
N ASN A 13 -4.97 -12.31 -6.61
CA ASN A 13 -5.98 -11.50 -5.90
C ASN A 13 -5.47 -11.14 -4.50
N PRO A 14 -4.52 -10.19 -4.41
CA PRO A 14 -3.93 -9.80 -3.13
C PRO A 14 -4.94 -9.00 -2.28
N ASP A 15 -4.84 -9.16 -0.97
CA ASP A 15 -5.41 -8.20 -0.03
C ASP A 15 -4.33 -7.16 0.30
N TRP A 16 -4.50 -5.96 -0.24
CA TRP A 16 -3.53 -4.88 -0.11
C TRP A 16 -3.33 -4.38 1.33
N LYS A 17 -4.24 -4.70 2.26
CA LYS A 17 -4.10 -4.26 3.66
C LYS A 17 -3.38 -5.27 4.56
N VAL A 18 -3.16 -6.50 4.08
CA VAL A 18 -2.48 -7.53 4.88
C VAL A 18 -1.04 -7.12 5.15
N GLY A 19 -0.67 -7.07 6.44
CA GLY A 19 0.69 -6.73 6.88
C GLY A 19 1.03 -5.24 6.82
N VAL A 20 0.09 -4.37 6.42
CA VAL A 20 0.28 -2.92 6.42
C VAL A 20 -0.19 -2.37 7.76
N THR A 21 0.67 -1.62 8.45
CA THR A 21 0.38 -1.00 9.75
C THR A 21 0.71 0.48 9.72
N ALA A 22 0.02 1.27 10.53
CA ALA A 22 0.34 2.67 10.78
C ALA A 22 0.18 2.97 12.26
N SER A 23 1.17 3.64 12.83
CA SER A 23 1.18 4.07 14.22
C SER A 23 1.59 5.53 14.26
N ASP A 24 0.91 6.29 15.12
CA ASP A 24 1.21 7.67 15.42
C ASP A 24 1.46 7.85 16.93
N GLU A 25 2.27 8.83 17.31
CA GLU A 25 2.64 9.06 18.71
C GLU A 25 1.46 9.62 19.53
N GLU A 26 0.61 10.45 18.92
CA GLU A 26 -0.56 11.08 19.54
C GLU A 26 -1.77 10.13 19.51
N ASP A 27 -2.02 9.50 18.36
CA ASP A 27 -3.24 8.70 18.12
C ASP A 27 -3.09 7.19 18.41
N GLY A 28 -1.86 6.70 18.56
CA GLY A 28 -1.57 5.27 18.72
C GLY A 28 -1.73 4.50 17.40
N ASP A 29 -2.42 3.35 17.43
CA ASP A 29 -2.60 2.51 16.24
C ASP A 29 -3.72 3.06 15.34
N ILE A 30 -3.31 3.60 14.19
CA ILE A 30 -4.19 4.16 13.15
C ILE A 30 -4.22 3.29 11.89
N THR A 31 -3.85 2.01 11.99
CA THR A 31 -3.82 1.06 10.87
C THR A 31 -5.17 0.99 10.11
N ASN A 32 -6.29 1.15 10.83
CA ASN A 32 -7.62 1.14 10.23
C ASN A 32 -7.92 2.38 9.36
N ALA A 33 -7.19 3.48 9.56
CA ALA A 33 -7.31 4.72 8.78
C ALA A 33 -6.53 4.66 7.46
N ILE A 34 -5.75 3.60 7.22
CA ILE A 34 -5.00 3.46 5.96
C ILE A 34 -5.96 3.32 4.79
N THR A 35 -5.73 4.16 3.79
CA THR A 35 -6.33 4.10 2.46
C THR A 35 -5.31 3.55 1.47
N VAL A 36 -5.79 2.76 0.51
CA VAL A 36 -4.95 2.13 -0.51
C VAL A 36 -5.48 2.51 -1.88
N ASN A 37 -4.60 3.05 -2.72
CA ASN A 37 -4.88 3.28 -4.13
C ASN A 37 -4.03 2.32 -4.97
N ALA A 38 -4.69 1.34 -5.58
CA ALA A 38 -4.12 0.36 -6.49
C ALA A 38 -4.82 0.40 -7.87
N ILE A 39 -5.45 1.53 -8.23
CA ILE A 39 -6.30 1.62 -9.43
C ILE A 39 -5.54 1.35 -10.74
N ASP A 40 -4.25 1.65 -10.75
CA ASP A 40 -3.39 1.47 -11.92
C ASP A 40 -2.78 0.06 -12.02
N VAL A 41 -2.98 -0.80 -11.01
CA VAL A 41 -2.45 -2.17 -11.00
C VAL A 41 -3.34 -3.07 -11.87
N ASN A 42 -2.78 -3.57 -12.97
CA ASN A 42 -3.44 -4.60 -13.77
C ASN A 42 -2.80 -5.96 -13.49
N LEU A 43 -3.50 -6.79 -12.73
CA LEU A 43 -3.01 -8.12 -12.33
C LEU A 43 -3.09 -9.16 -13.46
N GLU A 44 -3.72 -8.84 -14.59
CA GLU A 44 -3.80 -9.73 -15.76
C GLU A 44 -2.67 -9.50 -16.77
N VAL A 45 -1.85 -8.45 -16.57
CA VAL A 45 -0.81 -8.05 -17.50
C VAL A 45 0.53 -8.00 -16.76
N PRO A 46 1.56 -8.73 -17.21
CA PRO A 46 2.89 -8.61 -16.65
C PRO A 46 3.43 -7.19 -16.76
N GLY A 47 4.02 -6.68 -15.68
CA GLY A 47 4.49 -5.31 -15.62
C GLY A 47 4.84 -4.84 -14.21
N ASN A 48 5.40 -3.64 -14.14
CA ASN A 48 5.66 -2.96 -12.87
C ASN A 48 4.59 -1.89 -12.65
N TYR A 49 4.00 -1.89 -11.47
CA TYR A 49 2.94 -1.00 -11.03
C TYR A 49 3.30 -0.35 -9.70
N ILE A 50 2.56 0.70 -9.35
CA ILE A 50 2.71 1.39 -8.07
C ILE A 50 1.38 1.29 -7.31
N VAL A 51 1.48 0.92 -6.04
CA VAL A 51 0.39 1.04 -5.07
C VAL A 51 0.73 2.14 -4.09
N ILE A 52 -0.23 3.03 -3.83
CA ILE A 52 -0.06 4.16 -2.94
C ILE A 52 -0.86 3.90 -1.65
N TYR A 53 -0.15 3.89 -0.53
CA TYR A 53 -0.73 3.84 0.80
C TYR A 53 -0.73 5.23 1.40
N GLN A 54 -1.85 5.64 1.98
CA GLN A 54 -1.97 6.93 2.64
C GLN A 54 -2.71 6.79 3.96
N VAL A 55 -2.22 7.49 4.98
CA VAL A 55 -2.89 7.62 6.28
C VAL A 55 -2.85 9.07 6.72
N THR A 56 -3.93 9.54 7.33
CA THR A 56 -4.05 10.88 7.90
C THR A 56 -4.40 10.74 9.38
N ASP A 57 -3.64 11.41 10.24
CA ASP A 57 -3.85 11.42 11.69
C ASP A 57 -5.00 12.37 12.11
N SER A 58 -5.33 12.43 13.39
CA SER A 58 -6.39 13.30 13.91
C SER A 58 -6.01 14.79 13.88
N GLY A 59 -4.72 15.11 13.80
CA GLY A 59 -4.16 16.44 13.59
C GLY A 59 -4.22 16.92 12.13
N GLY A 60 -4.58 16.03 11.19
CA GLY A 60 -4.65 16.29 9.76
C GLY A 60 -3.31 16.14 9.03
N LEU A 61 -2.27 15.64 9.68
CA LEU A 61 -1.00 15.32 9.01
C LEU A 61 -1.16 14.03 8.22
N THR A 62 -0.66 14.04 6.99
CA THR A 62 -0.82 12.92 6.05
C THR A 62 0.54 12.36 5.67
N THR A 63 0.67 11.03 5.76
CA THR A 63 1.83 10.30 5.27
C THR A 63 1.43 9.42 4.10
N THR A 64 2.28 9.43 3.06
CA THR A 64 2.09 8.63 1.84
C THR A 64 3.30 7.73 1.62
N LYS A 65 3.06 6.48 1.23
CA LYS A 65 4.09 5.51 0.86
C LYS A 65 3.74 4.85 -0.47
N GLU A 66 4.68 4.93 -1.41
CA GLU A 66 4.62 4.21 -2.67
C GLU A 66 5.28 2.83 -2.53
N VAL A 67 4.63 1.80 -3.05
CA VAL A 67 5.11 0.42 -3.06
C VAL A 67 5.10 -0.09 -4.49
N SER A 68 6.25 -0.57 -4.96
CA SER A 68 6.36 -1.20 -6.27
C SER A 68 5.77 -2.60 -6.25
N VAL A 69 4.97 -2.91 -7.27
CA VAL A 69 4.38 -4.23 -7.51
C VAL A 69 4.86 -4.72 -8.87
N THR A 70 5.44 -5.90 -8.93
CA THR A 70 5.76 -6.60 -10.17
C THR A 70 4.76 -7.71 -10.38
N VAL A 71 4.14 -7.74 -11.56
CA VAL A 71 3.30 -8.85 -12.04
C VAL A 71 4.10 -9.62 -13.07
N GLU A 72 4.22 -10.94 -12.89
CA GLU A 72 4.97 -11.86 -13.78
C GLU A 72 4.21 -13.15 -14.12
#